data_AF-A0A317M2D8-F1
#
_entry.id   AF-A0A317M2D8-F1
#
_cell.length_a   1.000
_cell.length_b   1.000
_cell.length_c   1.000
_cell.angle_alpha   90.00
_cell.angle_beta   90.00
_cell.angle_gamma   90.00
#
_symmetry.space_group_name_H-M   'P 1'
#
loop_
_entity.id
_entity.type
_entity.pdbx_description
1 polymer ?
#
loop_
_entity_poly.entity_id
_entity_poly.type
_entity_poly.pdbx_seq_one_letter_code
_entity_poly.pdbx_strand_id
1 'polypeptide(L)'
;MNNTLTSDFSKKVVQPPLEYDGGMTGSISVMSSLTQKYSITMPRDIAEQARSRSGPSGLSSYVAAAVARQLERDNLNDLIEAMEAHHGPITDEEIQRTRDELNRAREEQGTPGAME
;
A
#
# COMPACT_ATOMS: atom_id res chain seq x y z
N MET A 1 -4.61 64.08 5.95
CA MET A 1 -5.36 64.18 4.68
C MET A 1 -6.21 62.93 4.58
N ASN A 2 -7.51 63.10 4.78
CA ASN A 2 -8.49 62.03 4.72
C ASN A 2 -8.95 61.91 3.27
N ASN A 3 -9.13 60.69 2.77
CA ASN A 3 -10.37 60.42 2.04
C ASN A 3 -10.76 58.94 2.07
N THR A 4 -11.95 58.78 2.63
CA THR A 4 -12.90 57.67 2.63
C THR A 4 -13.21 57.17 1.21
N LEU A 5 -13.37 55.86 1.03
CA LEU A 5 -14.52 55.22 0.36
C LEU A 5 -14.43 53.68 0.55
N THR A 6 -15.18 53.10 1.48
CA THR A 6 -16.30 52.16 1.25
C THR A 6 -16.14 51.17 0.08
N SER A 7 -16.09 49.85 0.34
CA SER A 7 -17.32 49.04 0.42
C SER A 7 -17.06 47.62 0.92
N ASP A 8 -17.91 47.20 1.85
CA ASP A 8 -18.13 45.83 2.31
C ASP A 8 -18.73 44.95 1.21
N PHE A 9 -18.21 43.73 1.03
CA PHE A 9 -18.99 42.63 0.43
C PHE A 9 -18.71 41.32 1.17
N SER A 10 -19.27 41.24 2.37
CA SER A 10 -19.51 39.98 3.08
C SER A 10 -20.60 39.20 2.36
N LYS A 11 -20.22 38.27 1.46
CA LYS A 11 -21.16 37.27 0.93
C LYS A 11 -21.29 36.12 1.93
N LYS A 12 -22.32 36.22 2.78
CA LYS A 12 -22.83 35.09 3.56
C LYS A 12 -23.25 33.97 2.60
N VAL A 13 -22.59 32.82 2.69
CA VAL A 13 -23.08 31.56 2.14
C VAL A 13 -24.23 31.11 3.03
N VAL A 14 -25.46 31.41 2.61
CA VAL A 14 -26.68 30.89 3.23
C VAL A 14 -26.92 29.51 2.62
N GLN A 15 -26.72 28.47 3.43
CA GLN A 15 -27.15 27.11 3.08
C GLN A 15 -28.69 27.08 3.06
N PRO A 16 -29.34 26.53 2.01
CA PRO A 16 -30.78 26.33 2.03
C PRO A 16 -31.16 25.22 3.03
N PRO A 17 -32.35 25.30 3.65
CA PRO A 17 -32.79 24.31 4.64
C PRO A 17 -33.07 22.96 3.97
N LEU A 18 -32.71 21.88 4.66
CA LEU A 18 -32.98 20.50 4.26
C LEU A 18 -34.48 20.23 4.34
N GLU A 19 -35.18 20.33 3.20
CA GLU A 19 -36.51 19.73 3.04
C GLU A 19 -36.33 18.23 2.81
N TYR A 20 -36.66 17.44 3.83
CA TYR A 20 -36.84 15.99 3.72
C TYR A 20 -38.30 15.72 3.36
N ASP A 21 -38.54 15.40 2.08
CA ASP A 21 -39.79 14.81 1.62
C ASP A 21 -39.53 13.43 0.98
N GLY A 22 -40.32 12.45 1.42
CA GLY A 22 -40.60 11.15 0.81
C GLY A 22 -39.50 10.39 0.06
N GLY A 23 -38.99 9.30 0.66
CA GLY A 23 -38.50 8.15 -0.10
C GLY A 23 -37.22 7.50 0.42
N MET A 24 -37.25 6.90 1.61
CA MET A 24 -36.17 6.05 2.11
C MET A 24 -36.18 4.67 1.43
N THR A 25 -36.12 4.61 0.10
CA THR A 25 -35.46 3.49 -0.56
C THR A 25 -33.98 3.83 -0.57
N GLY A 26 -33.34 3.63 0.58
CA GLY A 26 -31.90 3.63 0.66
C GLY A 26 -31.39 2.55 -0.30
N SER A 27 -31.04 2.96 -1.51
CA SER A 27 -30.04 2.23 -2.29
C SER A 27 -28.85 2.16 -1.36
N ILE A 28 -28.61 0.98 -0.78
CA ILE A 28 -27.32 0.62 -0.23
C ILE A 28 -26.39 0.86 -1.41
N SER A 29 -25.74 2.03 -1.44
CA SER A 29 -24.55 2.25 -2.24
C SER A 29 -23.53 1.36 -1.58
N VAL A 30 -23.65 0.07 -1.91
CA VAL A 30 -22.65 -0.95 -1.71
C VAL A 30 -21.34 -0.29 -2.11
N MET A 31 -20.32 -0.48 -1.28
CA MET A 31 -18.91 -0.18 -1.57
C MET A 31 -18.47 -0.95 -2.83
N SER A 32 -19.08 -0.70 -3.99
CA SER A 32 -19.12 -1.58 -5.16
C SER A 32 -18.26 -1.06 -6.31
N SER A 33 -17.24 -0.27 -6.02
CA SER A 33 -16.12 -0.12 -6.96
C SER A 33 -14.79 0.00 -6.22
N LEU A 34 -14.41 -1.06 -5.49
CA LEU A 34 -13.01 -1.26 -5.08
C LEU A 34 -12.08 -1.55 -6.28
N THR A 35 -12.63 -1.67 -7.49
CA THR A 35 -11.87 -1.98 -8.70
C THR A 35 -12.23 -1.01 -9.82
N GLN A 36 -11.20 -0.42 -10.42
CA GLN A 36 -11.30 0.44 -11.60
C GLN A 36 -10.62 -0.26 -12.77
N LYS A 37 -11.25 -0.25 -13.95
CA LYS A 37 -10.66 -0.83 -15.16
C LYS A 37 -9.61 0.12 -15.73
N TYR A 38 -8.39 -0.38 -15.86
CA TYR A 38 -7.31 0.28 -16.60
C TYR A 38 -7.00 -0.51 -17.87
N SER A 39 -6.70 0.19 -18.97
CA SER A 39 -6.24 -0.43 -20.22
C SER A 39 -4.77 -0.09 -20.42
N ILE A 40 -3.95 -1.12 -20.57
CA ILE A 40 -2.51 -1.01 -20.79
C ILE A 40 -2.11 -1.88 -22.00
N THR A 41 -1.09 -1.45 -22.73
CA THR A 41 -0.45 -2.27 -23.76
C THR A 41 0.58 -3.17 -23.10
N MET A 42 0.64 -4.44 -23.52
CA MET A 42 1.63 -5.40 -23.04
C MET A 42 2.19 -6.23 -24.21
N PRO A 43 3.45 -6.69 -24.13
CA PRO A 43 4.00 -7.64 -25.10
C PRO A 43 3.16 -8.92 -25.17
N ARG A 44 2.95 -9.42 -26.39
CA ARG A 44 2.07 -10.57 -26.66
C ARG A 44 2.56 -11.84 -25.97
N ASP A 45 3.86 -12.09 -26.06
CA ASP A 45 4.55 -13.22 -25.42
C ASP A 45 4.38 -13.21 -23.90
N ILE A 46 4.48 -12.03 -23.26
CA ILE A 46 4.23 -11.88 -21.82
C ILE A 46 2.76 -12.16 -21.48
N ALA A 47 1.83 -11.64 -22.30
CA ALA A 47 0.39 -11.85 -22.09
C ALA A 47 -0.01 -13.33 -22.22
N GLU A 48 0.55 -14.02 -23.20
CA GLU A 48 0.33 -15.45 -23.44
C GLU A 48 0.90 -16.30 -22.30
N GLN A 49 2.11 -15.98 -21.82
CA GLN A 49 2.71 -16.63 -20.65
C GLN A 49 1.86 -16.44 -19.39
N ALA A 50 1.39 -15.21 -19.14
CA ALA A 50 0.52 -14.93 -18.01
C ALA A 50 -0.81 -15.69 -18.10
N ARG A 51 -1.45 -15.70 -19.28
CA ARG A 51 -2.69 -16.49 -19.54
C ARG A 51 -2.47 -17.98 -19.35
N SER A 52 -1.33 -18.52 -19.79
CA SER A 52 -0.99 -19.94 -19.60
C SER A 52 -0.89 -20.31 -18.12
N ARG A 53 -0.45 -19.39 -17.26
CA ARG A 53 -0.35 -19.60 -15.81
C ARG A 53 -1.68 -19.35 -15.09
N SER A 54 -2.46 -18.38 -15.56
CA SER A 54 -3.68 -17.92 -14.89
C SER A 54 -4.96 -18.62 -15.36
N GLY A 55 -4.92 -19.29 -16.51
CA GLY A 55 -6.10 -19.82 -17.19
C GLY A 55 -6.89 -18.76 -17.97
N PRO A 56 -7.99 -19.17 -18.66
CA PRO A 56 -8.68 -18.37 -19.67
C PRO A 56 -9.21 -17.01 -19.21
N SER A 57 -9.62 -16.89 -17.94
CA SER A 57 -10.21 -15.68 -17.34
C SER A 57 -9.36 -15.08 -16.21
N GLY A 58 -8.21 -15.67 -15.88
CA GLY A 58 -7.41 -15.28 -14.73
C GLY A 58 -6.37 -14.19 -14.98
N LEU A 59 -6.29 -13.62 -16.20
CA LEU A 59 -5.20 -12.71 -16.54
C LEU A 59 -5.22 -11.45 -15.67
N SER A 60 -6.40 -10.86 -15.41
CA SER A 60 -6.51 -9.64 -14.60
C SER A 60 -6.10 -9.88 -13.15
N SER A 61 -6.53 -10.98 -12.53
CA SER A 61 -6.15 -11.32 -11.15
C SER A 61 -4.66 -11.67 -11.06
N TYR A 62 -4.12 -12.36 -12.06
CA TYR A 62 -2.69 -12.67 -12.14
C TYR A 62 -1.84 -11.40 -12.21
N VAL A 63 -2.21 -10.45 -13.08
CA VAL A 63 -1.51 -9.17 -13.22
C VAL A 63 -1.66 -8.34 -11.94
N ALA A 64 -2.85 -8.26 -11.36
CA ALA A 64 -3.07 -7.53 -10.11
C ALA A 64 -2.19 -8.08 -8.97
N ALA A 65 -2.12 -9.41 -8.83
CA ALA A 65 -1.27 -10.06 -7.82
C ALA A 65 0.23 -9.85 -8.11
N ALA A 66 0.65 -9.84 -9.37
CA ALA A 66 2.03 -9.57 -9.75
C ALA A 66 2.43 -8.12 -9.44
N VAL A 67 1.57 -7.16 -9.78
CA VAL A 67 1.79 -5.73 -9.49
C VAL A 67 1.80 -5.47 -7.98
N ALA A 68 0.89 -6.08 -7.22
CA ALA A 68 0.87 -5.95 -5.76
C ALA A 68 2.19 -6.43 -5.12
N ARG A 69 2.71 -7.58 -5.56
CA ARG A 69 4.02 -8.10 -5.11
C ARG A 69 5.17 -7.20 -5.51
N GLN A 70 5.11 -6.57 -6.68
CA GLN A 70 6.15 -5.65 -7.12
C GLN A 70 6.15 -4.39 -6.25
N LEU A 71 4.99 -3.79 -6.00
CA LEU A 71 4.86 -2.62 -5.14
C LEU A 71 5.32 -2.90 -3.70
N GLU A 72 5.03 -4.10 -3.17
CA GLU A 72 5.54 -4.53 -1.87
C GLU A 72 7.07 -4.58 -1.87
N ARG A 73 7.69 -5.14 -2.91
CA ARG A 73 9.16 -5.17 -3.06
C ARG A 73 9.76 -3.77 -3.18
N ASP A 74 9.14 -2.91 -3.96
CA ASP A 74 9.59 -1.52 -4.15
C ASP A 74 9.56 -0.78 -2.81
N ASN A 75 8.46 -0.88 -2.05
CA ASN A 75 8.34 -0.29 -0.72
C ASN A 75 9.35 -0.87 0.30
N LEU A 76 9.67 -2.17 0.20
CA LEU A 76 10.72 -2.77 1.04
C LEU A 76 12.11 -2.21 0.68
N ASN A 77 12.39 -2.01 -0.61
CA ASN A 77 13.65 -1.40 -1.04
C ASN A 77 13.76 0.05 -0.55
N ASP A 78 12.69 0.84 -0.69
CA ASP A 78 12.65 2.22 -0.20
C ASP A 78 12.93 2.28 1.31
N LEU A 79 12.39 1.33 2.08
CA LEU A 79 12.64 1.24 3.52
C LEU A 79 14.10 0.85 3.82
N ILE A 80 14.66 -0.11 3.08
CA ILE A 80 16.07 -0.52 3.23
C ILE A 80 16.98 0.68 2.94
N GLU A 81 16.78 1.37 1.83
CA GLU A 81 17.57 2.53 1.43
C GLU A 81 17.51 3.64 2.50
N ALA A 82 16.33 3.92 3.05
CA ALA A 82 16.18 4.89 4.13
C ALA A 82 16.99 4.48 5.38
N MET A 83 16.93 3.20 5.77
CA MET A 83 17.65 2.70 6.95
C MET A 83 19.17 2.70 6.74
N GLU A 84 19.65 2.31 5.56
CA GLU A 84 21.07 2.34 5.22
C GLU A 84 21.61 3.77 5.13
N ALA A 85 20.79 4.73 4.67
CA ALA A 85 21.18 6.14 4.69
C ALA A 85 21.36 6.68 6.12
N HIS A 86 20.61 6.16 7.09
CA HIS A 86 20.70 6.56 8.50
C HIS A 86 21.81 5.84 9.27
N HIS A 87 22.05 4.56 9.00
CA HIS A 87 22.92 3.69 9.81
C HIS A 87 24.17 3.20 9.09
N GLY A 88 24.25 3.35 7.77
CA GLY A 88 25.20 2.66 6.91
C GLY A 88 24.70 1.28 6.48
N PRO A 89 25.29 0.70 5.41
CA PRO A 89 24.96 -0.64 4.96
C PRO A 89 25.40 -1.68 5.99
N ILE A 90 24.65 -2.78 6.09
CA ILE A 90 25.00 -3.90 6.96
C ILE A 90 26.06 -4.77 6.27
N THR A 91 27.18 -5.02 6.95
CA THR A 91 28.27 -5.86 6.42
C THR A 91 28.07 -7.35 6.72
N ASP A 92 28.65 -8.21 5.89
CA ASP A 92 28.63 -9.66 6.12
C ASP A 92 29.31 -10.04 7.44
N GLU A 93 30.37 -9.32 7.82
CA GLU A 93 31.06 -9.50 9.09
C GLU A 93 30.16 -9.19 10.29
N GLU A 94 29.37 -8.12 10.23
CA GLU A 94 28.40 -7.76 11.27
C GLU A 94 27.30 -8.82 11.39
N ILE A 95 26.77 -9.29 10.26
CA ILE A 95 25.76 -10.37 10.24
C ILE A 95 26.32 -11.64 10.88
N GLN A 96 27.54 -12.02 10.51
CA GLN A 96 28.15 -13.24 11.03
C GLN A 96 28.43 -13.11 12.53
N ARG A 97 28.95 -11.96 12.98
CA ARG A 97 29.17 -11.68 14.40
C ARG A 97 27.89 -11.80 15.22
N THR A 98 26.80 -11.17 14.77
CA THR A 98 25.50 -11.24 15.47
C THR A 98 24.93 -12.67 15.46
N ARG A 99 25.12 -13.42 14.36
CA ARG A 99 24.68 -14.82 14.27
C ARG A 99 25.45 -15.71 15.26
N ASP A 100 26.75 -15.51 15.39
CA ASP A 100 27.58 -16.25 16.36
C ASP A 100 27.19 -15.93 17.80
N GLU A 101 26.94 -14.65 18.10
CA GLU A 101 26.45 -14.21 19.40
C GLU A 101 25.07 -14.84 19.73
N LEU A 102 24.15 -14.90 18.76
CA LEU A 102 22.84 -15.52 18.92
C LEU A 102 22.94 -17.03 19.17
N ASN A 103 23.80 -17.73 18.43
CA ASN A 103 24.02 -19.17 18.59
C ASN A 103 24.59 -19.48 19.98
N ARG A 104 25.62 -18.74 20.41
CA ARG A 104 26.21 -18.89 21.74
C ARG A 104 25.18 -18.67 22.85
N ALA A 105 24.38 -17.60 22.74
CA ALA A 105 23.32 -17.34 23.71
C ALA A 105 22.28 -18.47 23.77
N ARG A 106 21.99 -19.14 22.65
CA ARG A 106 21.05 -20.26 22.58
C ARG A 106 21.61 -21.54 23.21
N GLU A 107 22.91 -21.77 23.07
CA GLU A 107 23.62 -22.87 23.75
C GLU A 107 23.66 -22.66 25.26
N GLU A 108 23.97 -21.44 25.70
CA GLU A 108 24.01 -21.05 27.12
C GLU A 108 22.62 -21.13 27.78
N GLN A 109 21.55 -20.87 27.01
CA GLN A 109 20.17 -20.99 27.52
C GLN A 109 19.72 -22.44 27.73
N GLY A 110 20.45 -23.44 27.22
CA GLY A 110 20.17 -24.87 27.37
C GLY A 110 18.79 -25.26 26.83
N THR A 111 18.72 -26.00 25.73
CA THR A 111 17.46 -26.48 25.11
C THR A 111 16.43 -26.97 26.14
N PRO A 112 15.40 -26.20 26.51
CA PRO A 112 14.33 -26.67 27.36
C PRO A 112 13.33 -27.34 26.43
N GLY A 113 13.48 -28.64 26.17
CA GLY A 113 12.45 -29.38 25.43
C GLY A 113 12.83 -30.66 24.71
N ALA A 114 14.08 -31.15 24.80
CA ALA A 114 14.43 -32.47 24.28
C ALA A 114 14.70 -33.45 25.44
N MET A 115 13.70 -33.72 26.27
CA MET A 115 13.69 -34.88 27.17
C MET A 115 12.29 -35.51 27.18
N GLU A 116 12.29 -36.77 26.74
CA GLU A 116 11.32 -37.87 26.91
C GLU A 116 9.96 -37.82 26.19
#